data_AF-A0A1G9MKI3-F1
#
_entry.id   AF-A0A1G9MKI3-F1
#
_cell.length_a   1.000
_cell.length_b   1.000
_cell.length_c   1.000
_cell.angle_alpha   90.00
_cell.angle_beta   90.00
_cell.angle_gamma   90.00
#
_symmetry.space_group_name_H-M   'P 1'
#
loop_
_entity.id
_entity.type
_entity.pdbx_description
1 polymer ?
#
loop_
_entity_poly.entity_id
_entity_poly.type
_entity_poly.pdbx_seq_one_letter_code
_entity_poly.pdbx_strand_id
1 'polypeptide(L)' 'MIAALQQKAILGTSKRHMAILVCGILGLGLITVAGNVQASALHAAAHDVRHANGFACH' A
#
# COMPACT_ATOMS: atom_id res chain seq x y z
N MET A 1 26.57 -42.47 -4.84
CA MET A 1 25.93 -41.49 -3.92
C MET A 1 26.31 -40.07 -4.34
N ILE A 2 26.01 -39.70 -5.59
CA ILE A 2 26.32 -38.37 -6.13
C ILE A 2 25.04 -37.85 -6.79
N ALA A 3 24.76 -36.58 -6.56
CA ALA A 3 23.68 -35.75 -7.11
C ALA A 3 22.36 -35.74 -6.32
N ALA A 4 22.31 -34.89 -5.29
CA ALA A 4 21.08 -34.19 -4.90
C ALA A 4 21.44 -32.84 -4.26
N LEU A 5 22.08 -31.94 -5.02
CA LEU A 5 22.07 -30.53 -4.65
C LEU A 5 20.73 -29.96 -5.13
N GLN A 6 19.79 -29.85 -4.19
CA GLN A 6 18.56 -29.07 -4.35
C GLN A 6 18.95 -27.60 -4.58
N GLN A 7 18.97 -27.19 -5.84
CA GLN A 7 19.08 -25.79 -6.23
C GLN A 7 17.75 -25.10 -5.93
N LYS A 8 17.51 -24.74 -4.66
CA LYS A 8 16.43 -23.82 -4.30
C LYS A 8 16.84 -22.46 -4.85
N ALA A 9 16.23 -22.06 -5.96
CA ALA A 9 16.56 -20.84 -6.68
C ALA A 9 16.71 -19.67 -5.70
N ILE A 10 17.81 -18.93 -5.84
CA ILE A 10 18.15 -17.70 -5.11
C ILE A 10 17.03 -16.63 -5.20
N LEU A 11 16.06 -16.79 -6.13
CA LEU A 11 14.90 -15.91 -6.33
C LEU A 11 13.53 -16.61 -6.16
N GLY A 12 13.42 -17.63 -5.30
CA GLY A 12 12.15 -18.28 -5.00
C GLY A 12 11.22 -17.39 -4.15
N THR A 13 10.69 -16.29 -4.71
CA THR A 13 9.80 -15.39 -3.99
C THR A 13 8.42 -16.02 -3.85
N SER A 14 8.07 -16.48 -2.64
CA SER A 14 6.75 -17.04 -2.41
C SER A 14 5.67 -15.96 -2.54
N LYS A 15 4.45 -16.36 -2.95
CA LYS A 15 3.28 -15.47 -3.05
C LYS A 15 3.06 -14.62 -1.79
N ARG A 16 3.40 -15.16 -0.61
CA ARG A 16 3.32 -14.47 0.68
C ARG A 16 4.31 -13.30 0.77
N HIS A 17 5.55 -13.46 0.31
CA HIS A 17 6.54 -12.38 0.32
C HIS A 17 6.16 -11.27 -0.67
N MET A 18 5.63 -11.64 -1.85
CA MET A 18 5.08 -10.66 -2.79
C MET A 18 3.88 -9.91 -2.19
N ALA A 19 2.96 -10.59 -1.52
CA ALA A 19 1.84 -9.94 -0.85
C ALA A 19 2.31 -8.94 0.22
N ILE A 20 3.28 -9.33 1.06
CA ILE A 20 3.87 -8.44 2.08
C ILE A 20 4.50 -7.21 1.43
N LEU A 21 5.28 -7.39 0.36
CA LEU A 21 5.95 -6.29 -0.32
C LEU A 21 4.95 -5.31 -0.95
N VAL A 22 3.91 -5.82 -1.62
CA VAL A 22 2.86 -4.98 -2.22
C VAL A 22 2.10 -4.20 -1.15
N CYS A 23 1.65 -4.88 -0.08
CA CYS A 23 0.97 -4.20 1.02
C CYS A 23 1.88 -3.17 1.71
N GLY A 24 3.16 -3.49 1.88
CA GLY A 24 4.15 -2.59 2.46
C GLY A 24 4.36 -1.33 1.62
N ILE A 25 4.55 -1.48 0.31
CA ILE A 25 4.72 -0.35 -0.61
C ILE A 25 3.45 0.51 -0.66
N LEU A 26 2.26 -0.11 -0.75
CA LEU A 26 1.00 0.63 -0.77
C LEU A 26 0.78 1.39 0.54
N GLY A 27 0.99 0.74 1.69
CA GLY A 27 0.82 1.38 2.99
C GLY A 27 1.78 2.55 3.20
N LEU A 28 3.07 2.34 2.90
CA LEU A 28 4.07 3.42 2.99
C LEU A 28 3.76 4.55 2.01
N GLY A 29 3.39 4.23 0.76
CA GLY A 29 3.03 5.21 -0.24
C GLY A 29 1.84 6.08 0.19
N LEU A 30 0.79 5.47 0.76
CA LEU A 30 -0.37 6.21 1.29
C LEU A 30 0.03 7.18 2.40
N ILE A 31 0.81 6.73 3.38
CA ILE A 31 1.25 7.56 4.51
C ILE A 31 2.15 8.69 4.02
N THR A 32 3.10 8.40 3.13
CA THR A 32 4.00 9.43 2.58
C THR A 32 3.22 10.49 1.81
N VAL A 33 2.30 10.10 0.92
CA VAL A 33 1.52 11.08 0.14
C VAL A 33 0.58 11.88 1.04
N ALA A 34 -0.20 11.22 1.89
CA ALA A 34 -1.15 11.88 2.80
C ALA A 34 -0.45 12.80 3.81
N GLY A 35 0.75 12.43 4.28
CA GLY A 35 1.52 13.22 5.22
C GLY A 35 2.25 14.42 4.61
N ASN A 36 2.43 14.47 3.28
CA ASN A 36 3.18 15.53 2.59
C ASN A 36 2.31 16.43 1.72
N VAL A 37 1.03 16.12 1.54
CA VAL A 37 0.08 17.04 0.89
C VAL A 37 -0.30 18.18 1.84
N GLN A 38 -0.64 19.34 1.30
CA GLN A 38 -1.11 20.48 2.09
C GLN A 38 -2.36 20.10 2.91
N ALA A 39 -2.34 20.41 4.21
CA ALA A 39 -3.42 20.05 5.12
C ALA A 39 -4.80 20.54 4.65
N SER A 40 -4.88 21.75 4.08
CA SER A 40 -6.15 22.27 3.55
C SER A 40 -6.63 21.54 2.30
N ALA A 41 -5.72 21.06 1.43
CA ALA A 41 -6.10 20.28 0.26
C ALA A 41 -6.62 18.89 0.69
N LEU A 42 -5.97 18.24 1.65
CA LEU A 42 -6.44 16.97 2.20
C LEU A 42 -7.79 17.13 2.93
N HIS A 43 -7.96 18.22 3.68
CA HIS A 43 -9.20 18.55 4.37
C HIS A 43 -10.36 18.80 3.40
N ALA A 44 -10.13 19.56 2.33
CA ALA A 44 -11.12 19.83 1.29
C ALA A 44 -11.53 18.54 0.56
N ALA A 45 -10.57 17.70 0.16
CA ALA A 45 -10.88 16.40 -0.44
C ALA A 45 -11.71 15.51 0.50
N ALA A 46 -11.41 15.51 1.80
CA ALA A 46 -12.22 14.80 2.79
C ALA A 46 -13.63 15.42 2.95
N HIS A 47 -13.80 16.72 2.70
CA HIS A 47 -15.09 17.40 2.62
C HIS A 47 -15.87 17.01 1.36
N ASP A 48 -15.21 16.84 0.23
CA ASP A 48 -15.87 16.42 -0.99
C ASP A 48 -16.38 14.97 -0.89
N VAL A 49 -15.60 14.07 -0.28
CA VAL A 49 -16.02 12.66 -0.10
C VAL A 49 -17.27 12.56 0.78
N ARG A 50 -17.37 13.33 1.86
CA ARG A 50 -18.58 13.28 2.71
C ARG A 50 -19.79 13.85 1.97
N HIS A 51 -19.62 14.90 1.16
CA HIS A 51 -20.69 15.40 0.28
C HIS A 51 -21.11 14.35 -0.77
N ALA A 52 -20.16 13.67 -1.41
CA ALA A 52 -20.42 12.61 -2.39
C ALA A 52 -21.17 11.41 -1.76
N ASN A 53 -20.95 11.17 -0.48
CA ASN A 53 -21.62 10.11 0.29
C ASN A 53 -22.92 10.58 0.96
N GLY A 54 -23.40 11.80 0.67
CA GLY A 54 -24.68 12.32 1.16
C GLY A 54 -24.67 12.77 2.63
N PHE A 55 -23.49 12.92 3.25
CA PHE A 55 -23.39 13.49 4.58
C PHE A 55 -23.57 15.02 4.53
N ALA A 56 -24.49 15.53 5.34
CA ALA A 56 -24.67 16.97 5.52
C ALA A 56 -23.40 17.58 6.14
N CYS A 57 -22.95 18.72 5.64
CA CYS A 57 -21.71 19.34 6.10
C CYS A 57 -21.88 20.36 7.21
N HIS A 58 -23.08 20.93 7.33
CA HIS A 58 -23.62 21.76 8.41
C HIS A 58 -24.84 22.48 7.83
#